data_AF-A0A2W4NGF9-F1
#
_entry.id   AF-A0A2W4NGF9-F1
#
_cell.length_a   1.000
_cell.length_b   1.000
_cell.length_c   1.000
_cell.angle_alpha   90.00
_cell.angle_beta   90.00
_cell.angle_gamma   90.00
#
_symmetry.space_group_name_H-M   'P 1'
#
loop_
_entity.id
_entity.type
_entity.pdbx_description
1 polymer ?
#
loop_
_entity_poly.entity_id
_entity_poly.type
_entity_poly.pdbx_seq_one_letter_code
_entity_poly.pdbx_strand_id
1 'polypeptide(L)'
;MRAAGALPDPEGDRQGARGAGGRGTGPRGRLGGFGLAGLGRLAGLGQGLSDLALVALVALAAVTAATLARMVGQAPFPIPAYRLEHPGEVAAYIVLGLAVALLARGYTRLVVAAEALDGRLGRLPAWLGPALGGLLFGAVGIALPETLGGGYEVIARTLTGSLPPGTMLLLLAAKFATVGITQATGWVGGVFAPAMFLGAMAGGVYGSVVERLFPGATGPAGGYSVGGVAAMIAGATHGPLTALALLFEVTRDYQIALPAMVACGIATVYSQRLSPYSIDTLHLPEQGVVLPWQIQDLRNIPVAQAMAAPVHTVRTGATLGEVIAAMQRYRHTGFPVVDHQGRLVGIVTLKDIRDVPLEGRLRVRVEQVMSRDLEVVTPDQSLAEAALAMARRGVGRLPVVDSADPDRLVGILTRSDILRAYQGQGAGGSTARLA
;
A
#
# COMPACT_ATOMS: atom_id res chain seq x y z
N MET A 1 -59.72 -4.46 -29.32
CA MET A 1 -58.89 -3.81 -28.27
C MET A 1 -57.43 -3.96 -28.69
N ARG A 2 -56.72 -2.83 -28.74
CA ARG A 2 -55.37 -2.51 -29.25
C ARG A 2 -54.28 -3.60 -29.03
N ALA A 3 -53.63 -4.11 -30.09
CA ALA A 3 -52.34 -3.68 -30.73
C ALA A 3 -51.09 -4.27 -30.01
N ALA A 4 -50.35 -5.26 -30.53
CA ALA A 4 -49.41 -5.32 -31.67
C ALA A 4 -48.00 -4.75 -31.38
N GLY A 5 -46.95 -5.54 -31.66
CA GLY A 5 -45.54 -5.12 -31.81
C GLY A 5 -44.56 -5.85 -30.87
N ALA A 6 -43.94 -6.96 -31.27
CA ALA A 6 -42.66 -7.05 -32.01
C ALA A 6 -41.42 -7.05 -31.08
N LEU A 7 -40.74 -8.21 -31.05
CA LEU A 7 -39.39 -8.41 -30.53
C LEU A 7 -38.37 -7.61 -31.37
N PRO A 8 -37.34 -6.98 -30.78
CA PRO A 8 -36.26 -6.42 -31.56
C PRO A 8 -35.18 -7.47 -31.89
N ASP A 9 -34.86 -7.50 -33.19
CA ASP A 9 -33.78 -8.22 -33.86
C ASP A 9 -32.39 -7.73 -33.40
N PRO A 10 -31.34 -8.58 -33.39
CA PRO A 10 -30.02 -8.25 -32.87
C PRO A 10 -29.08 -7.89 -34.01
N GLU A 11 -29.23 -6.75 -34.69
CA GLU A 11 -28.20 -6.24 -35.60
C GLU A 11 -28.41 -4.75 -35.91
N GLY A 12 -27.59 -3.89 -35.29
CA GLY A 12 -27.73 -2.45 -35.51
C GLY A 12 -26.86 -1.56 -34.63
N ASP A 13 -25.57 -1.88 -34.43
CA ASP A 13 -24.58 -0.82 -34.20
C ASP A 13 -23.14 -1.29 -34.53
N ARG A 14 -22.85 -1.36 -35.84
CA ARG A 14 -21.48 -1.39 -36.37
C ARG A 14 -21.18 -0.04 -36.99
N GLN A 15 -20.92 1.00 -36.19
CA GLN A 15 -20.16 2.17 -36.63
C GLN A 15 -19.64 3.01 -35.46
N GLY A 16 -18.49 2.59 -34.91
CA GLY A 16 -17.75 3.37 -33.93
C GLY A 16 -16.36 2.80 -33.60
N ALA A 17 -15.81 1.94 -34.45
CA ALA A 17 -14.47 1.37 -34.30
C ALA A 17 -13.54 2.02 -35.33
N ARG A 18 -12.96 3.18 -34.99
CA ARG A 18 -11.70 3.72 -35.53
C ARG A 18 -11.37 5.03 -34.81
N GLY A 19 -10.30 5.01 -34.01
CA GLY A 19 -9.70 6.24 -33.49
C GLY A 19 -9.37 6.23 -31.99
N ALA A 20 -8.49 5.34 -31.54
CA ALA A 20 -7.79 5.52 -30.26
C ALA A 20 -6.40 4.85 -30.30
N GLY A 21 -5.63 5.14 -31.35
CA GLY A 21 -4.18 5.14 -31.26
C GLY A 21 -3.77 6.42 -30.52
N GLY A 22 -3.61 6.33 -29.21
CA GLY A 22 -3.26 7.48 -28.38
C GLY A 22 -2.70 7.00 -27.05
N ARG A 23 -1.41 7.23 -26.85
CA ARG A 23 -0.61 6.86 -25.68
C ARG A 23 -1.34 7.22 -24.38
N GLY A 24 -1.77 6.20 -23.65
CA GLY A 24 -2.27 6.30 -22.28
C GLY A 24 -1.40 5.45 -21.37
N THR A 25 -0.29 6.02 -20.92
CA THR A 25 0.46 5.54 -19.75
C THR A 25 -0.41 5.78 -18.51
N GLY A 26 -1.30 4.83 -18.21
CA GLY A 26 -1.99 4.74 -16.93
C GLY A 26 -1.30 3.70 -16.04
N PRO A 27 -1.28 3.87 -14.71
CA PRO A 27 -0.68 2.89 -13.81
C PRO A 27 -1.57 1.64 -13.78
N ARG A 28 -1.19 0.64 -14.57
CA ARG A 28 -1.81 -0.69 -14.58
C ARG A 28 -0.90 -1.65 -13.82
N GLY A 29 -1.42 -2.26 -12.76
CA GLY A 29 -0.74 -3.39 -12.11
C GLY A 29 -0.79 -3.42 -10.58
N ARG A 30 -1.95 -3.21 -9.95
CA ARG A 30 -2.13 -3.57 -8.52
C ARG A 30 -3.53 -4.16 -8.28
N LEU A 31 -3.75 -5.35 -8.82
CA LEU A 31 -4.91 -6.19 -8.53
C LEU A 31 -4.44 -7.41 -7.71
N GLY A 32 -4.02 -7.13 -6.48
CA GLY A 32 -3.83 -8.10 -5.40
C GLY A 32 -4.36 -7.60 -4.04
N GLY A 33 -4.97 -6.41 -4.01
CA GLY A 33 -5.50 -5.76 -2.82
C GLY A 33 -6.77 -4.94 -3.11
N PHE A 34 -7.52 -5.31 -4.14
CA PHE A 34 -8.82 -4.69 -4.43
C PHE A 34 -9.92 -5.36 -3.60
N GLY A 35 -9.98 -4.96 -2.33
CA GLY A 35 -11.15 -5.19 -1.48
C GLY A 35 -11.68 -3.92 -0.83
N LEU A 36 -10.89 -2.84 -0.69
CA LEU A 36 -11.22 -1.74 0.23
C LEU A 36 -11.14 -0.32 -0.35
N ALA A 37 -10.59 -0.11 -1.55
CA ALA A 37 -10.36 1.25 -2.07
C ALA A 37 -11.54 1.88 -2.85
N GLY A 38 -12.63 1.14 -3.10
CA GLY A 38 -13.77 1.60 -3.91
C GLY A 38 -14.95 2.23 -3.15
N LEU A 39 -15.02 2.06 -1.82
CA LEU A 39 -16.21 2.41 -1.02
C LEU A 39 -16.17 3.78 -0.35
N GLY A 40 -15.07 4.53 -0.52
CA GLY A 40 -14.86 5.83 0.13
C GLY A 40 -15.72 6.99 -0.40
N ARG A 41 -16.71 6.76 -1.27
CA ARG A 41 -17.53 7.83 -1.88
C ARG A 41 -19.03 7.82 -1.51
N LEU A 42 -19.49 6.89 -0.67
CA LEU A 42 -20.89 6.87 -0.19
C LEU A 42 -21.01 6.99 1.35
N ALA A 43 -19.92 7.31 2.03
CA ALA A 43 -19.82 7.16 3.47
C ALA A 43 -19.95 8.50 4.23
N GLY A 44 -20.94 9.32 3.88
CA GLY A 44 -21.17 10.61 4.56
C GLY A 44 -21.95 10.51 5.87
N LEU A 45 -22.89 9.55 6.01
CA LEU A 45 -23.82 9.52 7.15
C LEU A 45 -24.24 8.10 7.62
N GLY A 46 -23.48 7.04 7.32
CA GLY A 46 -23.84 5.64 7.64
C GLY A 46 -22.70 4.68 8.00
N GLN A 47 -21.52 5.21 8.34
CA GLN A 47 -20.23 4.47 8.38
C GLN A 47 -20.17 3.24 9.30
N GLY A 48 -20.81 3.25 10.47
CA GLY A 48 -20.70 2.13 11.42
C GLY A 48 -21.43 0.84 10.99
N LEU A 49 -22.55 0.97 10.27
CA LEU A 49 -23.35 -0.16 9.81
C LEU A 49 -22.80 -0.79 8.52
N SER A 50 -22.21 0.03 7.64
CA SER A 50 -21.57 -0.45 6.40
C SER A 50 -20.32 -1.27 6.67
N ASP A 51 -19.50 -0.87 7.66
CA ASP A 51 -18.25 -1.57 7.97
C ASP A 51 -18.52 -2.95 8.59
N LEU A 52 -19.53 -3.07 9.46
CA LEU A 52 -19.91 -4.37 10.03
C LEU A 52 -20.52 -5.30 8.97
N ALA A 53 -21.32 -4.76 8.04
CA ALA A 53 -21.87 -5.54 6.93
C ALA A 53 -20.77 -6.04 5.98
N LEU A 54 -19.74 -5.23 5.73
CA LEU A 54 -18.56 -5.64 4.96
C LEU A 54 -17.80 -6.77 5.67
N VAL A 55 -17.57 -6.66 6.98
CA VAL A 55 -16.93 -7.74 7.75
C VAL A 55 -17.76 -9.02 7.69
N ALA A 56 -19.08 -8.93 7.86
CA ALA A 56 -19.97 -10.08 7.78
C ALA A 56 -19.97 -10.75 6.39
N LEU A 57 -19.96 -9.95 5.32
CA LEU A 57 -19.91 -10.46 3.95
C LEU A 57 -18.57 -11.15 3.64
N VAL A 58 -17.46 -10.54 4.05
CA VAL A 58 -16.12 -11.12 3.89
C VAL A 58 -16.00 -12.43 4.69
N ALA A 59 -16.52 -12.45 5.92
CA ALA A 59 -16.54 -13.66 6.74
C ALA A 59 -17.38 -14.78 6.07
N LEU A 60 -18.57 -14.45 5.56
CA LEU A 60 -19.42 -15.42 4.86
C LEU A 60 -18.72 -15.98 3.62
N ALA A 61 -18.09 -15.13 2.80
CA ALA A 61 -17.34 -15.53 1.61
C ALA A 61 -16.12 -16.41 1.96
N ALA A 62 -15.37 -16.04 2.99
CA ALA A 62 -14.22 -16.83 3.45
C ALA A 62 -14.65 -18.20 3.98
N VAL A 63 -15.71 -18.26 4.79
CA VAL A 63 -16.23 -19.53 5.35
C VAL A 63 -16.77 -20.43 4.24
N THR A 64 -17.54 -19.89 3.30
CA THR A 64 -18.05 -20.66 2.14
C THR A 64 -16.93 -21.18 1.24
N ALA A 65 -15.90 -20.36 0.98
CA ALA A 65 -14.72 -20.81 0.25
C ALA A 65 -13.97 -21.91 1.00
N ALA A 66 -13.78 -21.77 2.32
CA ALA A 66 -13.09 -22.74 3.16
C ALA A 66 -13.84 -24.07 3.26
N THR A 67 -15.17 -24.06 3.36
CA THR A 67 -15.97 -25.28 3.37
C THR A 67 -15.93 -26.00 2.03
N LEU A 68 -16.04 -25.27 0.92
CA LEU A 68 -15.89 -25.83 -0.43
C LEU A 68 -14.50 -26.44 -0.64
N ALA A 69 -13.44 -25.75 -0.24
CA ALA A 69 -12.08 -26.26 -0.33
C ALA A 69 -11.92 -27.60 0.42
N ARG A 70 -12.50 -27.71 1.61
CA ARG A 70 -12.50 -28.95 2.39
C ARG A 70 -13.29 -30.07 1.73
N MET A 71 -14.43 -29.77 1.09
CA MET A 71 -15.21 -30.77 0.35
C MET A 71 -14.43 -31.36 -0.83
N VAL A 72 -13.51 -30.58 -1.42
CA VAL A 72 -12.62 -31.02 -2.51
C VAL A 72 -11.32 -31.65 -1.96
N GLY A 73 -11.23 -31.88 -0.65
CA GLY A 73 -10.11 -32.57 -0.02
C GLY A 73 -8.88 -31.71 0.26
N GLN A 74 -8.98 -30.37 0.21
CA GLN A 74 -7.89 -29.49 0.63
C GLN A 74 -7.81 -29.47 2.16
N ALA A 75 -6.70 -29.97 2.71
CA ALA A 75 -6.45 -29.99 4.15
C ALA A 75 -5.61 -28.76 4.59
N PRO A 76 -5.85 -28.22 5.80
CA PRO A 76 -4.94 -27.25 6.43
C PRO A 76 -3.54 -27.83 6.58
N PHE A 77 -2.55 -26.96 6.80
CA PHE A 77 -1.18 -27.40 7.10
C PHE A 77 -1.15 -28.40 8.26
N PRO A 78 -0.52 -29.57 8.10
CA PRO A 78 -0.33 -30.50 9.20
C PRO A 78 0.75 -29.94 10.11
N ILE A 79 0.35 -29.39 11.26
CA ILE A 79 1.29 -28.86 12.25
C ILE A 79 1.35 -29.86 13.42
N PRO A 80 2.55 -30.38 13.75
CA PRO A 80 2.70 -31.24 14.90
C PRO A 80 2.31 -30.48 16.18
N ALA A 81 1.69 -31.19 17.13
CA ALA A 81 1.39 -30.63 18.44
C ALA A 81 2.70 -30.15 19.10
N TYR A 82 2.77 -28.87 19.43
CA TYR A 82 3.97 -28.27 20.01
C TYR A 82 3.77 -28.11 21.51
N ARG A 83 4.80 -28.43 22.29
CA ARG A 83 4.84 -28.09 23.72
C ARG A 83 6.08 -27.25 23.97
N LEU A 84 5.90 -26.17 24.72
CA LEU A 84 7.01 -25.47 25.36
C LEU A 84 7.64 -26.45 26.35
N GLU A 85 8.89 -26.82 26.14
CA GLU A 85 9.62 -27.70 27.07
C GLU A 85 10.29 -26.86 28.16
N HIS A 86 10.82 -25.68 27.80
CA HIS A 86 11.52 -24.81 28.74
C HIS A 86 11.15 -23.31 28.56
N PRO A 87 10.90 -22.53 29.64
CA PRO A 87 10.61 -21.09 29.55
C PRO A 87 11.71 -20.27 28.85
N GLY A 88 12.95 -20.75 28.90
CA GLY A 88 14.09 -20.17 28.18
C GLY A 88 13.96 -20.18 26.66
N GLU A 89 13.08 -21.01 26.09
CA GLU A 89 12.78 -21.02 24.65
C GLU A 89 12.29 -19.65 24.16
N VAL A 90 11.60 -18.88 25.01
CA VAL A 90 11.12 -17.54 24.67
C VAL A 90 12.27 -16.62 24.26
N ALA A 91 13.45 -16.76 24.87
CA ALA A 91 14.64 -15.99 24.49
C ALA A 91 15.12 -16.34 23.07
N ALA A 92 15.03 -17.61 22.68
CA ALA A 92 15.34 -18.03 21.30
C ALA A 92 14.34 -17.41 20.30
N TYR A 93 13.05 -17.33 20.65
CA TYR A 93 12.06 -16.66 19.80
C TYR A 93 12.28 -15.13 19.68
N ILE A 94 12.84 -14.47 20.71
CA ILE A 94 13.26 -13.06 20.60
C ILE A 94 14.37 -12.92 19.55
N VAL A 95 15.39 -13.77 19.60
CA VAL A 95 16.51 -13.75 18.64
C VAL A 95 16.01 -14.08 17.23
N LEU A 96 15.10 -15.05 17.10
CA LEU A 96 14.43 -15.36 15.84
C LEU A 96 13.72 -14.11 15.28
N GLY A 97 12.93 -13.41 16.11
CA GLY A 97 12.24 -12.18 15.69
C GLY A 97 13.19 -11.11 15.17
N LEU A 98 14.35 -10.90 15.82
CA LEU A 98 15.37 -9.96 15.35
C LEU A 98 16.00 -10.39 14.03
N ALA A 99 16.36 -11.67 13.89
CA ALA A 99 16.94 -12.20 12.66
C ALA A 99 15.97 -12.09 11.49
N VAL A 100 14.68 -12.41 11.72
CA VAL A 100 13.63 -12.32 10.73
C VAL A 100 13.30 -10.86 10.39
N ALA A 101 13.41 -9.90 11.31
CA ALA A 101 13.25 -8.48 10.99
C ALA A 101 14.27 -7.99 9.96
N LEU A 102 15.53 -8.44 10.08
CA LEU A 102 16.58 -8.13 9.10
C LEU A 102 16.27 -8.77 7.74
N LEU A 103 15.78 -10.01 7.75
CA LEU A 103 15.35 -10.70 6.54
C LEU A 103 14.16 -9.99 5.86
N ALA A 104 13.17 -9.57 6.63
CA ALA A 104 12.02 -8.79 6.17
C ALA A 104 12.46 -7.48 5.52
N ARG A 105 13.42 -6.77 6.13
CA ARG A 105 14.03 -5.58 5.50
C ARG A 105 14.69 -5.90 4.16
N GLY A 106 15.46 -6.98 4.10
CA GLY A 106 16.11 -7.44 2.87
C GLY A 106 15.07 -7.73 1.78
N TYR A 107 13.98 -8.39 2.16
CA TYR A 107 12.87 -8.72 1.27
C TYR A 107 12.14 -7.47 0.75
N THR A 108 11.77 -6.53 1.62
CA THR A 108 11.16 -5.26 1.20
C THR A 108 12.06 -4.50 0.25
N ARG A 109 13.38 -4.41 0.54
CA ARG A 109 14.35 -3.76 -0.35
C ARG A 109 14.49 -4.45 -1.71
N LEU A 110 14.48 -5.78 -1.72
CA LEU A 110 14.51 -6.55 -2.97
C LEU A 110 13.31 -6.19 -3.83
N VAL A 111 12.11 -6.15 -3.25
CA VAL A 111 10.88 -5.79 -3.98
C VAL A 111 10.99 -4.39 -4.57
N VAL A 112 11.43 -3.40 -3.78
CA VAL A 112 11.60 -2.01 -4.26
C VAL A 112 12.62 -1.94 -5.40
N ALA A 113 13.77 -2.61 -5.24
CA ALA A 113 14.83 -2.62 -6.23
C ALA A 113 14.38 -3.29 -7.53
N ALA A 114 13.59 -4.36 -7.42
CA ALA A 114 13.00 -5.05 -8.54
C ALA A 114 12.01 -4.15 -9.29
N GLU A 115 11.08 -3.48 -8.60
CA GLU A 115 10.13 -2.55 -9.22
C GLU A 115 10.83 -1.36 -9.90
N ALA A 116 11.92 -0.84 -9.32
CA ALA A 116 12.74 0.19 -9.95
C ALA A 116 13.41 -0.32 -11.24
N LEU A 117 13.79 -1.61 -11.29
CA LEU A 117 14.35 -2.23 -12.48
C LEU A 117 13.27 -2.49 -13.55
N ASP A 118 12.08 -2.89 -13.15
CA ASP A 118 10.91 -3.04 -14.04
C ASP A 118 10.57 -1.70 -14.71
N GLY A 119 10.55 -0.60 -13.95
CA GLY A 119 10.35 0.75 -14.52
C GLY A 119 11.41 1.15 -15.56
N ARG A 120 12.65 0.64 -15.44
CA ARG A 120 13.71 0.85 -16.45
C ARG A 120 13.53 -0.06 -17.66
N LEU A 121 13.16 -1.32 -17.43
CA LEU A 121 12.88 -2.32 -18.46
C LEU A 121 11.60 -1.99 -19.25
N GLY A 122 10.66 -1.24 -18.66
CA GLY A 122 9.45 -0.73 -19.32
C GLY A 122 9.72 0.24 -20.47
N ARG A 123 10.98 0.63 -20.71
CA ARG A 123 11.40 1.33 -21.95
C ARG A 123 11.52 0.39 -23.15
N LEU A 124 11.63 -0.90 -22.92
CA LEU A 124 11.69 -1.95 -23.93
C LEU A 124 10.27 -2.39 -24.31
N PRO A 125 10.11 -3.20 -25.39
CA PRO A 125 8.81 -3.78 -25.73
C PRO A 125 8.20 -4.55 -24.57
N ALA A 126 6.91 -4.37 -24.32
CA ALA A 126 6.20 -4.88 -23.15
C ALA A 126 6.26 -6.42 -22.97
N TRP A 127 6.55 -7.17 -24.03
CA TRP A 127 6.68 -8.64 -23.98
C TRP A 127 8.07 -9.12 -23.56
N LEU A 128 9.11 -8.29 -23.72
CA LEU A 128 10.50 -8.72 -23.57
C LEU A 128 10.88 -8.95 -22.11
N GLY A 129 10.45 -8.04 -21.21
CA GLY A 129 10.64 -8.20 -19.76
C GLY A 129 10.04 -9.53 -19.27
N PRO A 130 8.73 -9.75 -19.43
CA PRO A 130 8.10 -10.99 -18.98
C PRO A 130 8.70 -12.25 -19.60
N ALA A 131 9.08 -12.23 -20.89
CA ALA A 131 9.70 -13.37 -21.56
C ALA A 131 11.07 -13.73 -20.95
N LEU A 132 11.94 -12.75 -20.72
CA LEU A 132 13.24 -12.96 -20.08
C LEU A 132 13.07 -13.40 -18.62
N GLY A 133 12.13 -12.80 -17.90
CA GLY A 133 11.78 -13.18 -16.54
C GLY A 133 11.31 -14.63 -16.44
N GLY A 134 10.43 -15.04 -17.36
CA GLY A 134 9.94 -16.42 -17.44
C GLY A 134 11.05 -17.41 -17.77
N LEU A 135 11.98 -17.05 -18.66
CA LEU A 135 13.13 -17.91 -19.00
C LEU A 135 14.08 -18.07 -17.82
N LEU A 136 14.43 -16.98 -17.12
CA LEU A 136 15.30 -17.03 -15.95
C LEU A 136 14.63 -17.76 -14.78
N PHE A 137 13.36 -17.44 -14.48
CA PHE A 137 12.58 -18.13 -13.46
C PHE A 137 12.41 -19.62 -13.78
N GLY A 138 12.14 -19.96 -15.04
CA GLY A 138 12.05 -21.34 -15.53
C GLY A 138 13.37 -22.10 -15.41
N ALA A 139 14.50 -21.47 -15.73
CA ALA A 139 15.82 -22.08 -15.54
C ALA A 139 16.11 -22.40 -14.07
N VAL A 140 15.76 -21.49 -13.15
CA VAL A 140 15.86 -21.77 -11.71
C VAL A 140 14.90 -22.88 -11.29
N GLY A 141 13.67 -22.89 -11.82
CA GLY A 141 12.67 -23.92 -11.53
C GLY A 141 13.03 -25.33 -12.03
N ILE A 142 13.81 -25.45 -13.11
CA ILE A 142 14.34 -26.75 -13.57
C ILE A 142 15.37 -27.30 -12.58
N ALA A 143 16.23 -26.44 -12.04
CA ALA A 143 17.25 -26.84 -11.08
C ALA A 143 16.68 -27.05 -9.66
N LEU A 144 15.69 -26.23 -9.28
CA LEU A 144 15.06 -26.20 -7.96
C LEU A 144 13.53 -26.11 -8.08
N PRO A 145 12.84 -27.22 -8.41
CA PRO A 145 11.40 -27.26 -8.59
C PRO A 145 10.62 -26.76 -7.36
N GLU A 146 11.19 -26.89 -6.16
CA GLU A 146 10.63 -26.42 -4.88
C GLU A 146 10.42 -24.90 -4.83
N THR A 147 11.10 -24.14 -5.69
CA THR A 147 10.94 -22.68 -5.78
C THR A 147 9.70 -22.26 -6.58
N LEU A 148 9.10 -23.18 -7.35
CA LEU A 148 7.94 -22.92 -8.19
C LEU A 148 6.67 -22.69 -7.36
N GLY A 149 5.81 -21.80 -7.85
CA GLY A 149 4.53 -21.47 -7.20
C GLY A 149 4.68 -20.85 -5.80
N GLY A 150 3.65 -21.05 -4.96
CA GLY A 150 3.63 -20.52 -3.58
C GLY A 150 4.54 -21.27 -2.61
N GLY A 151 4.98 -22.48 -2.96
CA GLY A 151 5.84 -23.32 -2.12
C GLY A 151 5.16 -23.86 -0.85
N TYR A 152 3.82 -23.95 -0.84
CA TYR A 152 3.04 -24.44 0.31
C TYR A 152 3.45 -25.84 0.76
N GLU A 153 3.75 -26.75 -0.17
CA GLU A 153 4.23 -28.10 0.16
C GLU A 153 5.58 -28.06 0.87
N VAL A 154 6.50 -27.21 0.41
CA VAL A 154 7.83 -27.04 1.01
C VAL A 154 7.72 -26.42 2.40
N ILE A 155 6.84 -25.43 2.56
CA ILE A 155 6.51 -24.84 3.87
C ILE A 155 6.01 -25.95 4.81
N ALA A 156 5.05 -26.78 4.37
CA ALA A 156 4.53 -27.89 5.16
C ALA A 156 5.64 -28.87 5.58
N ARG A 157 6.54 -29.22 4.65
CA ARG A 157 7.69 -30.10 4.90
C ARG A 157 8.69 -29.52 5.90
N THR A 158 8.91 -28.21 5.89
CA THR A 158 9.77 -27.53 6.88
C THR A 158 9.10 -27.47 8.25
N LEU A 159 7.79 -27.20 8.30
CA LEU A 159 7.00 -27.20 9.53
C LEU A 159 7.00 -28.56 10.23
N THR A 160 7.04 -29.66 9.46
CA THR A 160 7.15 -31.02 9.99
C THR A 160 8.59 -31.46 10.29
N GLY A 161 9.59 -30.60 10.05
CA GLY A 161 11.01 -30.91 10.28
C GLY A 161 11.62 -31.89 9.26
N SER A 162 10.95 -32.13 8.13
CA SER A 162 11.39 -33.13 7.12
C SER A 162 12.43 -32.62 6.11
N LEU A 163 12.80 -31.34 6.19
CA LEU A 163 13.77 -30.72 5.29
C LEU A 163 15.11 -30.45 6.00
N PRO A 164 16.25 -30.88 5.42
CA PRO A 164 17.56 -30.57 5.97
C PRO A 164 17.86 -29.06 6.00
N PRO A 165 18.63 -28.54 6.97
CA PRO A 165 18.93 -27.11 7.04
C PRO A 165 19.72 -26.58 5.85
N GLY A 166 20.56 -27.42 5.22
CA GLY A 166 21.26 -27.05 4.00
C GLY A 166 20.32 -26.79 2.82
N THR A 167 19.27 -27.61 2.66
CA THR A 167 18.27 -27.39 1.60
C THR A 167 17.40 -26.19 1.91
N MET A 168 17.00 -25.99 3.18
CA MET A 168 16.25 -24.80 3.59
C MET A 168 17.02 -23.50 3.30
N LEU A 169 18.33 -23.46 3.57
CA LEU A 169 19.17 -22.30 3.27
C LEU A 169 19.30 -22.04 1.75
N LEU A 170 19.49 -23.11 0.96
CA LEU A 170 19.52 -23.03 -0.50
C LEU A 170 18.19 -22.50 -1.06
N LEU A 171 17.06 -23.04 -0.57
CA LEU A 171 15.72 -22.64 -1.00
C LEU A 171 15.37 -21.22 -0.56
N LEU A 172 15.85 -20.78 0.61
CA LEU A 172 15.71 -19.39 1.04
C LEU A 172 16.41 -18.44 0.04
N ALA A 173 17.66 -18.71 -0.31
CA ALA A 173 18.41 -17.91 -1.28
C ALA A 173 17.76 -17.95 -2.68
N ALA A 174 17.35 -19.13 -3.12
CA ALA A 174 16.70 -19.31 -4.42
C ALA A 174 15.33 -18.62 -4.48
N LYS A 175 14.57 -18.59 -3.38
CA LYS A 175 13.30 -17.86 -3.32
C LYS A 175 13.51 -16.35 -3.38
N PHE A 176 14.54 -15.81 -2.72
CA PHE A 176 14.93 -14.41 -2.90
C PHE A 176 15.23 -14.09 -4.37
N ALA A 177 16.04 -14.92 -5.03
CA ALA A 177 16.38 -14.72 -6.45
C ALA A 177 15.13 -14.76 -7.35
N THR A 178 14.30 -15.79 -7.19
CA THR A 178 13.10 -15.96 -8.03
C THR A 178 12.09 -14.84 -7.84
N VAL A 179 11.84 -14.38 -6.60
CA VAL A 179 10.96 -13.22 -6.36
C VAL A 179 11.52 -11.95 -6.99
N GLY A 180 12.83 -11.73 -6.86
CA GLY A 180 13.50 -10.58 -7.49
C GLY A 180 13.32 -10.59 -9.01
N ILE A 181 13.53 -11.75 -9.64
CA ILE A 181 13.36 -11.94 -11.09
C ILE A 181 11.92 -11.65 -11.50
N THR A 182 10.93 -12.25 -10.83
CA THR A 182 9.52 -12.09 -11.23
C THR A 182 9.06 -10.64 -11.05
N GLN A 183 9.40 -10.00 -9.92
CA GLN A 183 9.02 -8.62 -9.67
C GLN A 183 9.73 -7.64 -10.61
N ALA A 184 10.98 -7.91 -10.99
CA ALA A 184 11.75 -7.02 -11.85
C ALA A 184 11.38 -7.08 -13.33
N THR A 185 10.64 -8.10 -13.74
CA THR A 185 10.34 -8.38 -15.15
C THR A 185 8.87 -8.17 -15.50
N GLY A 186 8.13 -7.48 -14.64
CA GLY A 186 6.74 -7.10 -14.88
C GLY A 186 5.74 -8.24 -14.72
N TRP A 187 6.10 -9.34 -14.05
CA TRP A 187 5.13 -10.38 -13.70
C TRP A 187 4.22 -9.90 -12.58
N VAL A 188 2.92 -10.16 -12.71
CA VAL A 188 1.95 -9.84 -11.65
C VAL A 188 1.93 -11.00 -10.65
N GLY A 189 2.52 -10.77 -9.48
CA GLY A 189 2.61 -11.76 -8.41
C GLY A 189 2.29 -11.17 -7.03
N GLY A 190 1.83 -12.02 -6.13
CA GLY A 190 1.67 -11.68 -4.72
C GLY A 190 2.99 -11.79 -3.95
N VAL A 191 3.27 -10.82 -3.09
CA VAL A 191 4.45 -10.78 -2.21
C VAL A 191 4.24 -11.52 -0.88
N PHE A 192 3.02 -11.99 -0.61
CA PHE A 192 2.65 -12.61 0.66
C PHE A 192 3.12 -14.06 0.78
N ALA A 193 2.79 -14.92 -0.19
CA ALA A 193 3.19 -16.33 -0.17
C ALA A 193 4.72 -16.52 -0.16
N PRO A 194 5.51 -15.75 -0.94
CA PRO A 194 6.97 -15.81 -0.82
C PRO A 194 7.49 -15.34 0.54
N ALA A 195 6.87 -14.33 1.18
CA ALA A 195 7.23 -13.94 2.54
C ALA A 195 7.00 -15.08 3.54
N MET A 196 5.87 -15.79 3.45
CA MET A 196 5.63 -16.99 4.28
C MET A 196 6.71 -18.06 4.05
N PHE A 197 7.04 -18.33 2.78
CA PHE A 197 8.08 -19.29 2.41
C PHE A 197 9.43 -18.94 3.04
N LEU A 198 9.86 -17.69 2.87
CA LEU A 198 11.12 -17.19 3.43
C LEU A 198 11.14 -17.29 4.96
N GLY A 199 10.02 -16.95 5.61
CA GLY A 199 9.86 -17.08 7.06
C GLY A 199 9.96 -18.52 7.55
N ALA A 200 9.30 -19.46 6.86
CA ALA A 200 9.38 -20.88 7.18
C ALA A 200 10.81 -21.41 7.07
N MET A 201 11.49 -21.14 5.94
CA MET A 201 12.87 -21.60 5.74
C MET A 201 13.82 -20.98 6.77
N ALA A 202 13.70 -19.68 7.04
CA ALA A 202 14.55 -18.99 8.00
C ALA A 202 14.34 -19.53 9.43
N GLY A 203 13.08 -19.72 9.83
CA GLY A 203 12.73 -20.30 11.11
C GLY A 203 13.20 -21.75 11.25
N GLY A 204 13.11 -22.55 10.19
CA GLY A 204 13.59 -23.93 10.19
C GLY A 204 15.11 -24.06 10.25
N VAL A 205 15.85 -23.21 9.51
CA VAL A 205 17.32 -23.12 9.62
C VAL A 205 17.70 -22.68 11.04
N TYR A 206 17.05 -21.64 11.56
CA TYR A 206 17.29 -21.15 12.93
C TYR A 206 17.03 -22.25 13.96
N GLY A 207 15.87 -22.90 13.91
CA GLY A 207 15.50 -23.99 14.81
C GLY A 207 16.50 -25.14 14.77
N SER A 208 16.95 -25.53 13.57
CA SER A 208 17.98 -26.56 13.39
C SER A 208 19.33 -26.19 14.02
N VAL A 209 19.67 -24.90 14.05
CA VAL A 209 20.90 -24.41 14.71
C VAL A 209 20.71 -24.41 16.23
N VAL A 210 19.57 -23.91 16.71
CA VAL A 210 19.24 -23.86 18.15
C VAL A 210 19.22 -25.25 18.76
N GLU A 211 18.58 -26.21 18.10
CA GLU A 211 18.50 -27.61 18.54
C GLU A 211 19.89 -28.25 18.67
N ARG A 212 20.83 -27.91 17.76
CA ARG A 212 22.23 -28.38 17.84
C ARG A 212 23.03 -27.72 18.96
N LEU A 213 22.76 -26.45 19.25
CA LEU A 213 23.46 -25.70 20.29
C LEU A 213 22.94 -26.04 21.69
N PHE A 214 21.65 -26.35 21.82
CA PHE A 214 20.95 -26.61 23.08
C PHE A 214 20.09 -27.90 23.00
N PRO A 215 20.73 -29.08 22.85
CA PRO A 215 20.01 -30.34 22.70
C PRO A 215 19.18 -30.65 23.94
N GLY A 216 17.89 -30.96 23.75
CA GLY A 216 16.96 -31.34 24.82
C GLY A 216 16.48 -30.19 25.73
N ALA A 217 16.87 -28.95 25.44
CA ALA A 217 16.40 -27.75 26.15
C ALA A 217 15.45 -26.89 25.30
N THR A 218 15.15 -27.32 24.08
CA THR A 218 14.32 -26.59 23.12
C THR A 218 13.41 -27.55 22.36
N GLY A 219 12.18 -27.11 22.09
CA GLY A 219 11.24 -27.87 21.27
C GLY A 219 11.71 -28.09 19.82
N PRO A 220 10.99 -28.91 19.05
CA PRO A 220 11.40 -29.31 17.69
C PRO A 220 11.61 -28.11 16.74
N ALA A 221 12.55 -28.24 15.79
CA ALA A 221 12.85 -27.21 14.77
C ALA A 221 11.62 -26.71 13.97
N GLY A 222 10.59 -27.56 13.81
CA GLY A 222 9.30 -27.18 13.22
C GLY A 222 8.62 -26.02 13.94
N GLY A 223 8.79 -25.93 15.27
CA GLY A 223 8.22 -24.86 16.07
C GLY A 223 8.77 -23.47 15.71
N TYR A 224 10.08 -23.39 15.53
CA TYR A 224 10.75 -22.16 15.09
C TYR A 224 10.37 -21.78 13.65
N SER A 225 10.04 -22.75 12.80
CA SER A 225 9.54 -22.50 11.44
C SER A 225 8.19 -21.77 11.46
N VAL A 226 7.26 -22.22 12.31
CA VAL A 226 5.97 -21.56 12.56
C VAL A 226 6.17 -20.12 13.06
N GLY A 227 7.05 -19.94 14.05
CA GLY A 227 7.42 -18.62 14.56
C GLY A 227 8.04 -17.72 13.48
N GLY A 228 8.86 -18.29 12.60
CA GLY A 228 9.49 -17.61 11.48
C GLY A 228 8.49 -17.10 10.44
N VAL A 229 7.47 -17.91 10.11
CA VAL A 229 6.36 -17.48 9.23
C VAL A 229 5.65 -16.27 9.83
N ALA A 230 5.22 -16.35 11.09
CA ALA A 230 4.53 -15.25 11.76
C ALA A 230 5.39 -13.99 11.82
N ALA A 231 6.65 -14.13 12.26
CA ALA A 231 7.60 -13.03 12.35
C ALA A 231 7.87 -12.37 11.00
N MET A 232 7.98 -13.15 9.92
CA MET A 232 8.27 -12.63 8.59
C MET A 232 7.09 -11.84 8.03
N ILE A 233 5.86 -12.35 8.17
CA ILE A 233 4.65 -11.62 7.77
C ILE A 233 4.53 -10.32 8.58
N ALA A 234 4.72 -10.39 9.89
CA ALA A 234 4.60 -9.24 10.78
C ALA A 234 5.67 -8.18 10.48
N GLY A 235 6.92 -8.59 10.26
CA GLY A 235 8.01 -7.71 9.88
C GLY A 235 7.82 -7.09 8.50
N ALA A 236 7.30 -7.84 7.53
CA ALA A 236 7.10 -7.37 6.16
C ALA A 236 5.89 -6.42 6.02
N THR A 237 4.79 -6.68 6.76
CA THR A 237 3.53 -5.92 6.65
C THR A 237 3.37 -4.86 7.73
N HIS A 238 4.13 -4.93 8.83
CA HIS A 238 3.92 -4.18 10.07
C HIS A 238 2.56 -4.47 10.75
N GLY A 239 1.92 -5.60 10.42
CA GLY A 239 0.63 -6.02 10.96
C GLY A 239 0.75 -7.23 11.90
N PRO A 240 1.13 -7.05 13.18
CA PRO A 240 1.34 -8.15 14.11
C PRO A 240 0.05 -8.94 14.38
N LEU A 241 -1.09 -8.26 14.58
CA LEU A 241 -2.37 -8.93 14.85
C LEU A 241 -2.83 -9.80 13.69
N THR A 242 -2.64 -9.34 12.46
CA THR A 242 -2.98 -10.11 11.25
C THR A 242 -2.07 -11.32 11.09
N ALA A 243 -0.76 -11.16 11.32
CA ALA A 243 0.19 -12.25 11.31
C ALA A 243 -0.15 -13.31 12.38
N LEU A 244 -0.60 -12.87 13.56
CA LEU A 244 -1.05 -13.76 14.63
C LEU A 244 -2.35 -14.48 14.32
N ALA A 245 -3.35 -13.79 13.78
CA ALA A 245 -4.60 -14.42 13.37
C ALA A 245 -4.35 -15.51 12.32
N LEU A 246 -3.51 -15.22 11.32
CA LEU A 246 -3.11 -16.20 10.31
C LEU A 246 -2.33 -17.37 10.93
N LEU A 247 -1.42 -17.07 11.84
CA LEU A 247 -0.67 -18.08 12.57
C LEU A 247 -1.63 -19.06 13.27
N PHE A 248 -2.59 -18.53 14.02
CA PHE A 248 -3.61 -19.33 14.71
C PHE A 248 -4.48 -20.14 13.75
N GLU A 249 -4.87 -19.56 12.62
CA GLU A 249 -5.68 -20.27 11.63
C GLU A 249 -4.94 -21.47 11.03
N VAL A 250 -3.65 -21.28 10.77
CA VAL A 250 -2.75 -22.29 10.21
C VAL A 250 -2.39 -23.36 11.25
N THR A 251 -2.02 -22.98 12.48
CA THR A 251 -1.54 -23.91 13.52
C THR A 251 -2.64 -24.59 14.31
N ARG A 252 -3.72 -23.86 14.62
CA ARG A 252 -4.77 -24.26 15.59
C ARG A 252 -4.24 -24.73 16.94
N ASP A 253 -3.03 -24.35 17.29
CA ASP A 253 -2.37 -24.72 18.54
C ASP A 253 -1.95 -23.44 19.29
N TYR A 254 -2.49 -23.29 20.50
CA TYR A 254 -2.21 -22.14 21.37
C TYR A 254 -0.82 -22.21 22.00
N GLN A 255 -0.24 -23.40 22.15
CA GLN A 255 1.03 -23.58 22.86
C GLN A 255 2.20 -23.01 22.06
N ILE A 256 2.18 -23.15 20.74
CA ILE A 256 3.18 -22.55 19.85
C ILE A 256 2.93 -21.06 19.57
N ALA A 257 1.68 -20.62 19.70
CA ALA A 257 1.32 -19.26 19.37
C ALA A 257 1.98 -18.26 20.33
N LEU A 258 2.11 -18.58 21.61
CA LEU A 258 2.68 -17.66 22.61
C LEU A 258 4.16 -17.27 22.31
N PRO A 259 5.12 -18.20 22.09
CA PRO A 259 6.47 -17.82 21.67
C PRO A 259 6.52 -17.13 20.32
N ALA A 260 5.70 -17.58 19.37
CA ALA A 260 5.60 -16.95 18.06
C ALA A 260 5.06 -15.51 18.13
N MET A 261 4.19 -15.20 19.11
CA MET A 261 3.74 -13.83 19.39
C MET A 261 4.88 -12.92 19.82
N VAL A 262 5.82 -13.44 20.61
CA VAL A 262 7.03 -12.70 20.99
C VAL A 262 7.88 -12.43 19.75
N ALA A 263 8.16 -13.45 18.92
CA ALA A 263 8.92 -13.26 17.68
C ALA A 263 8.24 -12.26 16.73
N CYS A 264 6.92 -12.34 16.58
CA CYS A 264 6.08 -11.44 15.78
C CYS A 264 6.16 -9.98 16.27
N GLY A 265 6.00 -9.76 17.58
CA GLY A 265 6.10 -8.43 18.19
C GLY A 265 7.48 -7.82 18.01
N ILE A 266 8.55 -8.59 18.28
CA ILE A 266 9.94 -8.15 18.10
C ILE A 266 10.21 -7.84 16.62
N ALA A 267 9.81 -8.72 15.70
CA ALA A 267 10.00 -8.51 14.28
C ALA A 267 9.29 -7.25 13.78
N THR A 268 8.06 -7.00 14.25
CA THR A 268 7.28 -5.79 13.93
C THR A 268 7.99 -4.54 14.40
N VAL A 269 8.31 -4.46 15.70
CA VAL A 269 8.94 -3.27 16.30
C VAL A 269 10.27 -2.96 15.62
N TYR A 270 11.09 -3.98 15.39
CA TYR A 270 12.40 -3.78 14.79
C TYR A 270 12.31 -3.44 13.30
N SER A 271 11.39 -4.06 12.56
CA SER A 271 11.15 -3.72 11.14
C SER A 271 10.68 -2.28 10.98
N GLN A 272 9.76 -1.81 11.83
CA GLN A 272 9.30 -0.42 11.85
C GLN A 272 10.43 0.59 12.14
N ARG A 273 11.39 0.21 13.00
CA ARG A 273 12.58 1.05 13.27
C ARG A 273 13.56 1.07 12.12
N LEU A 274 13.67 -0.04 11.38
CA LEU A 274 14.55 -0.14 10.22
C LEU A 274 13.97 0.58 9.00
N SER A 275 12.66 0.46 8.77
CA SER A 275 11.93 1.05 7.66
C SER A 275 10.59 1.62 8.14
N PRO A 276 10.29 2.90 7.89
CA PRO A 276 8.99 3.47 8.23
C PRO A 276 7.85 2.93 7.34
N TYR A 277 8.18 2.33 6.19
CA TYR A 277 7.21 1.74 5.26
C TYR A 277 7.32 0.22 5.25
N SER A 278 6.15 -0.42 5.28
CA SER A 278 5.94 -1.84 5.01
C SER A 278 5.73 -2.08 3.51
N ILE A 279 5.69 -3.35 3.11
CA ILE A 279 5.41 -3.73 1.72
C ILE A 279 4.05 -3.17 1.24
N ASP A 280 3.07 -3.08 2.12
CA ASP A 280 1.73 -2.57 1.77
C ASP A 280 1.69 -1.05 1.63
N THR A 281 2.55 -0.35 2.39
CA THR A 281 2.51 1.11 2.52
C THR A 281 3.56 1.83 1.69
N LEU A 282 4.53 1.10 1.15
CA LEU A 282 5.68 1.63 0.40
C LEU A 282 5.29 2.58 -0.75
N HIS A 283 4.14 2.37 -1.39
CA HIS A 283 3.73 3.14 -2.57
C HIS A 283 2.78 4.29 -2.26
N LEU A 284 2.26 4.34 -1.03
CA LEU A 284 1.31 5.35 -0.61
C LEU A 284 1.90 6.78 -0.67
N PRO A 285 3.18 7.00 -0.29
CA PRO A 285 3.80 8.32 -0.44
C PRO A 285 3.86 8.82 -1.89
N GLU A 286 4.20 7.95 -2.84
CA GLU A 286 4.25 8.30 -4.27
C GLU A 286 2.87 8.66 -4.83
N GLN A 287 1.81 8.09 -4.25
CA GLN A 287 0.42 8.39 -4.56
C GLN A 287 -0.10 9.65 -3.86
N GLY A 288 0.75 10.33 -3.06
CA GLY A 288 0.39 11.51 -2.30
C GLY A 288 -0.56 11.23 -1.13
N VAL A 289 -0.57 9.98 -0.63
CA VAL A 289 -1.31 9.57 0.57
C VAL A 289 -0.40 9.80 1.78
N VAL A 290 -0.85 10.68 2.68
CA VAL A 290 -0.16 10.96 3.94
C VAL A 290 -0.59 9.93 4.98
N LEU A 291 0.38 9.25 5.60
CA LEU A 291 0.13 8.17 6.54
C LEU A 291 -0.14 8.72 7.96
N PRO A 292 -0.95 8.05 8.78
CA PRO A 292 -1.36 8.56 10.09
C PRO A 292 -0.20 8.92 11.03
N TRP A 293 0.91 8.17 10.98
CA TRP A 293 2.09 8.47 11.79
C TRP A 293 2.90 9.67 11.28
N GLN A 294 2.83 9.99 9.98
CA GLN A 294 3.43 11.21 9.44
C GLN A 294 2.71 12.45 9.96
N ILE A 295 1.42 12.34 10.32
CA ILE A 295 0.65 13.43 10.94
C ILE A 295 1.22 13.78 12.33
N GLN A 296 1.88 12.85 13.04
CA GLN A 296 2.48 13.16 14.35
C GLN A 296 3.68 14.11 14.22
N ASP A 297 4.55 13.88 13.23
CA ASP A 297 5.72 14.74 12.96
C ASP A 297 5.32 16.15 12.47
N LEU A 298 4.14 16.27 11.86
CA LEU A 298 3.58 17.53 11.35
C LEU A 298 2.92 18.40 12.45
N ARG A 299 2.75 17.90 13.67
CA ARG A 299 2.07 18.64 14.76
C ARG A 299 2.79 19.91 15.18
N ASN A 300 4.10 19.93 15.05
CA ASN A 300 4.93 21.04 15.52
C ASN A 300 5.33 22.00 14.39
N ILE A 301 4.85 21.78 13.16
CA ILE A 301 5.16 22.62 12.01
C ILE A 301 3.95 23.50 11.72
N PRO A 302 4.04 24.83 11.87
CA PRO A 302 2.94 25.73 11.52
C PRO A 302 2.78 25.83 10.01
N VAL A 303 1.54 26.03 9.55
CA VAL A 303 1.16 26.23 8.15
C VAL A 303 1.99 27.37 7.52
N ALA A 304 2.27 28.42 8.27
CA ALA A 304 3.10 29.55 7.86
C ALA A 304 4.47 29.14 7.26
N GLN A 305 5.07 28.05 7.75
CA GLN A 305 6.39 27.59 7.31
C GLN A 305 6.37 26.84 5.98
N ALA A 306 5.22 26.31 5.56
CA ALA A 306 5.11 25.49 4.35
C ALA A 306 4.21 26.09 3.28
N MET A 307 3.29 27.00 3.64
CA MET A 307 2.39 27.63 2.68
C MET A 307 3.16 28.40 1.59
N ALA A 308 2.59 28.43 0.39
CA ALA A 308 3.07 29.30 -0.66
C ALA A 308 2.48 30.71 -0.49
N ALA A 309 3.36 31.71 -0.45
CA ALA A 309 3.01 33.13 -0.46
C ALA A 309 4.09 33.92 -1.24
N PRO A 310 3.73 34.94 -2.05
CA PRO A 310 2.37 35.41 -2.37
C PRO A 310 1.62 34.46 -3.33
N VAL A 311 0.29 34.44 -3.23
CA VAL A 311 -0.57 33.52 -4.00
C VAL A 311 -1.08 34.16 -5.28
N HIS A 312 -1.01 33.44 -6.40
CA HIS A 312 -1.73 33.84 -7.61
C HIS A 312 -3.23 33.60 -7.44
N THR A 313 -4.02 34.64 -7.69
CA THR A 313 -5.49 34.62 -7.56
C THR A 313 -6.16 35.00 -8.87
N VAL A 314 -7.45 34.69 -8.99
CA VAL A 314 -8.32 35.17 -10.06
C VAL A 314 -9.40 36.07 -9.46
N ARG A 315 -9.85 37.10 -10.17
CA ARG A 315 -10.89 38.01 -9.70
C ARG A 315 -12.30 37.53 -10.07
N THR A 316 -13.29 37.92 -9.27
CA THR A 316 -14.70 37.84 -9.66
C THR A 316 -14.95 38.54 -11.00
N GLY A 317 -15.87 38.01 -11.78
CA GLY A 317 -16.14 38.48 -13.14
C GLY A 317 -15.17 37.97 -14.22
N ALA A 318 -14.02 37.38 -13.87
CA ALA A 318 -13.12 36.77 -14.85
C ALA A 318 -13.79 35.59 -15.57
N THR A 319 -13.42 35.38 -16.82
CA THR A 319 -13.93 34.28 -17.65
C THR A 319 -13.09 33.01 -17.48
N LEU A 320 -13.68 31.83 -17.74
CA LEU A 320 -12.91 30.58 -17.70
C LEU A 320 -11.76 30.57 -18.73
N GLY A 321 -11.87 31.32 -19.84
CA GLY A 321 -10.75 31.48 -20.77
C GLY A 321 -9.54 32.15 -20.12
N GLU A 322 -9.76 33.18 -19.33
CA GLU A 322 -8.70 33.86 -18.55
C GLU A 322 -8.14 32.94 -17.45
N VAL A 323 -9.01 32.16 -16.78
CA VAL A 323 -8.57 31.16 -15.78
C VAL A 323 -7.68 30.10 -16.43
N ILE A 324 -8.07 29.55 -17.60
CA ILE A 324 -7.29 28.56 -18.34
C ILE A 324 -5.94 29.16 -18.77
N ALA A 325 -5.92 30.41 -19.23
CA ALA A 325 -4.69 31.10 -19.57
C ALA A 325 -3.78 31.26 -18.33
N ALA A 326 -4.35 31.58 -17.15
CA ALA A 326 -3.61 31.62 -15.90
C ALA A 326 -3.06 30.24 -15.49
N MET A 327 -3.86 29.17 -15.65
CA MET A 327 -3.42 27.79 -15.40
C MET A 327 -2.23 27.40 -16.30
N GLN A 328 -2.24 27.80 -17.57
CA GLN A 328 -1.13 27.55 -18.50
C GLN A 328 0.12 28.37 -18.14
N ARG A 329 -0.07 29.66 -17.80
CA ARG A 329 1.01 30.59 -17.47
C ARG A 329 1.74 30.19 -16.19
N TYR A 330 1.00 29.97 -15.10
CA TYR A 330 1.57 29.69 -13.78
C TYR A 330 1.72 28.20 -13.49
N ARG A 331 1.25 27.32 -14.40
CA ARG A 331 1.26 25.87 -14.25
C ARG A 331 0.57 25.38 -12.96
N HIS A 332 -0.47 26.09 -12.54
CA HIS A 332 -1.32 25.70 -11.42
C HIS A 332 -2.62 25.11 -11.93
N THR A 333 -3.14 24.08 -11.25
CA THR A 333 -4.39 23.42 -11.60
C THR A 333 -5.61 23.98 -10.85
N GLY A 334 -5.46 25.15 -10.24
CA GLY A 334 -6.54 25.84 -9.53
C GLY A 334 -6.05 27.06 -8.77
N PHE A 335 -6.96 28.00 -8.55
CA PHE A 335 -6.68 29.35 -8.05
C PHE A 335 -7.76 29.76 -7.03
N PRO A 336 -7.39 30.41 -5.93
CA PRO A 336 -8.34 31.15 -5.11
C PRO A 336 -8.97 32.28 -5.94
N VAL A 337 -10.27 32.50 -5.73
CA VAL A 337 -11.03 33.57 -6.35
C VAL A 337 -11.26 34.66 -5.32
N VAL A 338 -10.91 35.90 -5.68
CA VAL A 338 -11.06 37.07 -4.81
C VAL A 338 -12.02 38.09 -5.41
N ASP A 339 -12.71 38.84 -4.56
CA ASP A 339 -13.58 39.94 -4.98
C ASP A 339 -12.79 41.21 -5.36
N HIS A 340 -13.51 42.29 -5.66
CA HIS A 340 -12.90 43.60 -5.99
C HIS A 340 -12.16 44.25 -4.82
N GLN A 341 -12.45 43.85 -3.58
CA GLN A 341 -11.79 44.30 -2.35
C GLN A 341 -10.59 43.41 -1.98
N GLY A 342 -10.34 42.33 -2.73
CA GLY A 342 -9.27 41.38 -2.50
C GLY A 342 -9.61 40.28 -1.49
N ARG A 343 -10.88 40.15 -1.10
CA ARG A 343 -11.34 39.13 -0.15
C ARG A 343 -11.62 37.80 -0.83
N LEU A 344 -11.31 36.71 -0.15
CA LEU A 344 -11.51 35.34 -0.63
C LEU A 344 -13.00 35.02 -0.72
N VAL A 345 -13.48 34.67 -1.91
CA VAL A 345 -14.90 34.36 -2.15
C VAL A 345 -15.14 32.99 -2.78
N GLY A 346 -14.09 32.29 -3.18
CA GLY A 346 -14.20 30.95 -3.73
C GLY A 346 -12.86 30.35 -4.14
N ILE A 347 -12.92 29.15 -4.70
CA ILE A 347 -11.78 28.50 -5.34
C ILE A 347 -12.24 27.85 -6.65
N VAL A 348 -11.44 27.98 -7.70
CA VAL A 348 -11.68 27.33 -8.99
C VAL A 348 -10.55 26.37 -9.31
N THR A 349 -10.88 25.17 -9.77
CA THR A 349 -9.92 24.12 -10.12
C THR A 349 -10.12 23.63 -11.55
N LEU A 350 -9.12 22.92 -12.07
CA LEU A 350 -9.19 22.27 -13.38
C LEU A 350 -10.31 21.22 -13.45
N LYS A 351 -10.74 20.67 -12.30
CA LYS A 351 -11.90 19.78 -12.27
C LYS A 351 -13.17 20.56 -12.59
N ASP A 352 -13.40 21.66 -11.90
CA ASP A 352 -14.60 22.49 -12.07
C ASP A 352 -14.72 23.01 -13.51
N ILE A 353 -13.60 23.38 -14.14
CA ILE A 353 -13.57 23.78 -15.56
C ILE A 353 -13.90 22.63 -16.51
N ARG A 354 -13.47 21.40 -16.19
CA ARG A 354 -13.74 20.22 -17.03
C ARG A 354 -15.21 19.80 -17.00
N ASP A 355 -15.91 20.08 -15.90
CA ASP A 355 -17.32 19.76 -15.72
C ASP A 355 -18.24 20.69 -16.54
N VAL A 356 -17.74 21.84 -17.01
CA VAL A 356 -18.46 22.74 -17.92
C VAL A 356 -18.37 22.22 -19.36
N PRO A 357 -19.44 22.17 -20.17
CA PRO A 357 -19.40 21.79 -21.59
C PRO A 357 -18.37 22.60 -22.41
N LEU A 358 -17.83 22.03 -23.49
CA LEU A 358 -16.81 22.69 -24.33
C LEU A 358 -17.35 23.92 -25.06
N GLU A 359 -18.58 23.84 -25.53
CA GLU A 359 -19.26 24.93 -26.25
C GLU A 359 -19.51 26.11 -25.32
N GLY A 360 -19.01 27.28 -25.70
CA GLY A 360 -19.16 28.51 -24.90
C GLY A 360 -18.35 28.57 -23.59
N ARG A 361 -17.62 27.51 -23.23
CA ARG A 361 -16.85 27.39 -21.97
C ARG A 361 -16.05 28.64 -21.64
N LEU A 362 -15.34 29.17 -22.63
CA LEU A 362 -14.40 30.28 -22.44
C LEU A 362 -15.08 31.58 -22.01
N ARG A 363 -16.40 31.73 -22.22
CA ARG A 363 -17.17 32.93 -21.84
C ARG A 363 -17.86 32.81 -20.48
N VAL A 364 -17.92 31.61 -19.92
CA VAL A 364 -18.51 31.35 -18.60
C VAL A 364 -17.71 32.11 -17.54
N ARG A 365 -18.39 32.74 -16.58
CA ARG A 365 -17.72 33.49 -15.51
C ARG A 365 -17.29 32.54 -14.39
N VAL A 366 -16.13 32.80 -13.79
CA VAL A 366 -15.56 31.95 -12.73
C VAL A 366 -16.52 31.77 -11.55
N GLU A 367 -17.29 32.79 -11.21
CA GLU A 367 -18.25 32.80 -10.09
C GLU A 367 -19.43 31.85 -10.24
N GLN A 368 -19.69 31.38 -11.47
CA GLN A 368 -20.74 30.41 -11.80
C GLN A 368 -20.29 28.97 -11.56
N VAL A 369 -18.97 28.74 -11.43
CA VAL A 369 -18.36 27.40 -11.43
C VAL A 369 -17.47 27.17 -10.21
N MET A 370 -16.98 28.25 -9.57
CA MET A 370 -16.15 28.14 -8.38
C MET A 370 -16.89 27.49 -7.20
N SER A 371 -16.14 26.78 -6.37
CA SER A 371 -16.63 26.29 -5.08
C SER A 371 -16.64 27.43 -4.05
N ARG A 372 -17.74 27.56 -3.31
CA ARG A 372 -17.95 28.58 -2.26
C ARG A 372 -17.93 28.01 -0.84
N ASP A 373 -18.18 26.72 -0.67
CA ASP A 373 -17.94 26.02 0.61
C ASP A 373 -16.44 25.77 0.72
N LEU A 374 -15.75 26.70 1.38
CA LEU A 374 -14.30 26.69 1.50
C LEU A 374 -13.88 26.11 2.84
N GLU A 375 -13.05 25.08 2.78
CA GLU A 375 -12.23 24.69 3.94
C GLU A 375 -10.95 25.54 3.91
N VAL A 376 -10.75 26.34 4.94
CA VAL A 376 -9.60 27.25 5.07
C VAL A 376 -8.82 26.92 6.34
N VAL A 377 -7.56 27.36 6.38
CA VAL A 377 -6.68 27.24 7.54
C VAL A 377 -5.98 28.57 7.84
N THR A 378 -5.44 28.74 9.04
CA THR A 378 -4.65 29.92 9.43
C THR A 378 -3.15 29.60 9.45
N PRO A 379 -2.25 30.61 9.38
CA PRO A 379 -0.80 30.42 9.42
C PRO A 379 -0.30 29.73 10.71
N ASP A 380 -0.99 29.93 11.82
CA ASP A 380 -0.66 29.43 13.16
C ASP A 380 -1.10 27.99 13.41
N GLN A 381 -2.06 27.48 12.64
CA GLN A 381 -2.43 26.07 12.68
C GLN A 381 -1.26 25.17 12.27
N SER A 382 -1.26 23.95 12.77
CA SER A 382 -0.25 22.95 12.42
C SER A 382 -0.52 22.31 11.05
N LEU A 383 0.54 21.82 10.40
CA LEU A 383 0.41 21.02 9.18
C LEU A 383 -0.37 19.72 9.43
N ALA A 384 -0.37 19.19 10.65
CA ALA A 384 -1.20 18.06 11.03
C ALA A 384 -2.70 18.37 10.95
N GLU A 385 -3.12 19.53 11.48
CA GLU A 385 -4.51 20.00 11.40
C GLU A 385 -4.91 20.27 9.95
N ALA A 386 -4.03 20.91 9.18
CA ALA A 386 -4.28 21.16 7.77
C ALA A 386 -4.38 19.87 6.94
N ALA A 387 -3.51 18.87 7.19
CA ALA A 387 -3.59 17.56 6.55
C ALA A 387 -4.90 16.85 6.88
N LEU A 388 -5.35 16.92 8.14
CA LEU A 388 -6.61 16.35 8.57
C LEU A 388 -7.82 17.07 7.95
N ALA A 389 -7.78 18.40 7.81
CA ALA A 389 -8.80 19.17 7.10
C ALA A 389 -8.88 18.76 5.61
N MET A 390 -7.73 18.61 4.94
CA MET A 390 -7.67 18.10 3.56
C MET A 390 -8.27 16.70 3.43
N ALA A 391 -7.95 15.80 4.37
CA ALA A 391 -8.46 14.42 4.36
C ALA A 391 -9.97 14.36 4.59
N ARG A 392 -10.48 15.10 5.59
CA ARG A 392 -11.92 15.14 5.93
C ARG A 392 -12.78 15.66 4.79
N ARG A 393 -12.33 16.71 4.09
CA ARG A 393 -13.06 17.30 2.95
C ARG A 393 -12.72 16.67 1.61
N GLY A 394 -11.74 15.76 1.55
CA GLY A 394 -11.29 15.14 0.31
C GLY A 394 -10.62 16.11 -0.67
N VAL A 395 -10.07 17.22 -0.19
CA VAL A 395 -9.45 18.27 -1.01
C VAL A 395 -7.94 18.15 -1.07
N GLY A 396 -7.33 18.74 -2.10
CA GLY A 396 -5.87 18.70 -2.34
C GLY A 396 -5.12 19.99 -1.99
N ARG A 397 -5.86 21.04 -1.63
CA ARG A 397 -5.35 22.36 -1.33
C ARG A 397 -6.29 23.09 -0.38
N LEU A 398 -5.74 23.96 0.45
CA LEU A 398 -6.46 24.80 1.40
C LEU A 398 -5.99 26.24 1.21
N PRO A 399 -6.89 27.20 0.96
CA PRO A 399 -6.57 28.62 1.14
C PRO A 399 -6.14 28.86 2.59
N VAL A 400 -5.10 29.66 2.76
CA VAL A 400 -4.65 30.12 4.08
C VAL A 400 -5.13 31.55 4.26
N VAL A 401 -5.91 31.79 5.30
CA VAL A 401 -6.52 33.10 5.61
C VAL A 401 -5.90 33.68 6.87
N ASP A 402 -5.96 35.01 7.00
CA ASP A 402 -5.43 35.70 8.17
C ASP A 402 -6.16 35.25 9.45
N SER A 403 -5.41 35.06 10.54
CA SER A 403 -5.96 34.60 11.81
C SER A 403 -6.90 35.63 12.45
N ALA A 404 -6.74 36.92 12.10
CA ALA A 404 -7.63 38.00 12.54
C ALA A 404 -8.76 38.30 11.55
N ASP A 405 -8.63 37.92 10.27
CA ASP A 405 -9.62 38.18 9.22
C ASP A 405 -9.78 36.96 8.29
N PRO A 406 -10.87 36.17 8.46
CA PRO A 406 -11.08 34.94 7.72
C PRO A 406 -11.33 35.15 6.22
N ASP A 407 -11.65 36.38 5.79
CA ASP A 407 -11.86 36.71 4.39
C ASP A 407 -10.55 37.14 3.70
N ARG A 408 -9.50 37.41 4.47
CA ARG A 408 -8.21 37.88 3.95
C ARG A 408 -7.31 36.71 3.60
N LEU A 409 -7.14 36.44 2.31
CA LEU A 409 -6.20 35.43 1.83
C LEU A 409 -4.74 35.85 2.06
N VAL A 410 -3.97 35.04 2.78
CA VAL A 410 -2.54 35.27 3.06
C VAL A 410 -1.62 34.23 2.43
N GLY A 411 -2.16 33.05 2.07
CA GLY A 411 -1.38 31.95 1.53
C GLY A 411 -2.23 30.86 0.87
N ILE A 412 -1.55 29.86 0.32
CA ILE A 412 -2.20 28.61 -0.10
C ILE A 412 -1.31 27.44 0.31
N LEU A 413 -1.93 26.40 0.84
CA LEU A 413 -1.23 25.17 1.24
C LEU A 413 -1.73 24.01 0.36
N THR A 414 -0.81 23.27 -0.24
CA THR A 414 -1.12 22.07 -1.04
C THR A 414 -0.58 20.81 -0.39
N ARG A 415 -1.08 19.63 -0.79
CA ARG A 415 -0.50 18.34 -0.35
C ARG A 415 1.01 18.25 -0.63
N SER A 416 1.46 18.80 -1.76
CA SER A 416 2.87 18.82 -2.13
C SER A 416 3.72 19.68 -1.20
N ASP A 417 3.15 20.75 -0.63
CA ASP A 417 3.84 21.58 0.36
C ASP A 417 4.01 20.84 1.69
N ILE A 418 2.96 20.14 2.14
CA ILE A 418 3.01 19.30 3.35
C ILE A 418 4.07 18.20 3.20
N LEU A 419 4.10 17.52 2.05
CA LEU A 419 5.10 16.49 1.77
C LEU A 419 6.53 17.06 1.69
N ARG A 420 6.71 18.25 1.10
CA ARG A 420 8.02 18.93 1.06
C ARG A 420 8.50 19.34 2.44
N ALA A 421 7.61 19.89 3.28
CA ALA A 421 7.94 20.26 4.66
C ALA A 421 8.40 19.04 5.48
N TYR A 422 7.77 17.87 5.27
CA TYR A 422 8.21 16.62 5.87
C TYR A 422 9.61 16.19 5.40
N GLN A 423 9.88 16.23 4.09
CA GLN A 423 11.19 15.86 3.53
C GLN A 423 12.32 16.83 3.95
N GLY A 424 12.02 18.12 4.09
CA GLY A 424 12.97 19.14 4.51
C GLY A 424 13.53 18.93 5.92
N GLN A 425 12.74 18.36 6.83
CA GLN A 425 13.24 17.96 8.16
C GLN A 425 14.03 16.65 8.12
N GLY A 426 13.69 15.74 7.20
CA GLY A 426 14.46 14.51 6.97
C GLY A 426 15.84 14.73 6.35
N ALA A 427 16.01 15.78 5.53
CA ALA A 427 17.27 16.08 4.84
C ALA A 427 18.38 16.64 5.75
N GLY A 428 18.03 17.12 6.95
CA GLY A 428 19.01 17.52 7.97
C GLY A 428 19.58 16.36 8.80
N GLY A 429 19.00 15.15 8.71
CA GLY A 429 19.40 14.00 9.53
C GLY A 429 19.46 12.63 8.83
N SER A 430 19.01 12.51 7.57
CA SER A 430 18.79 11.20 6.92
C SER A 430 19.42 11.06 5.53
N THR A 431 19.98 12.12 4.94
CA THR A 431 20.74 12.03 3.67
C THR A 431 22.05 11.25 3.79
N ALA A 432 22.46 10.87 5.02
CA ALA A 432 23.63 10.02 5.27
C ALA A 432 23.35 8.50 5.37
N ARG A 433 22.10 8.01 5.19
CA ARG A 433 21.78 6.57 5.40
C ARG A 433 21.10 5.83 4.25
N LEU A 434 21.07 6.41 3.05
CA LEU A 434 20.55 5.73 1.84
C LEU A 434 21.51 5.84 0.65
N ALA A 435 22.81 5.66 0.90
CA ALA A 435 23.76 5.17 -0.08
C ALA A 435 24.16 3.75 0.30
#